data_AF-A0A829MFI1-F1
#
_entry.id   AF-A0A829MFI1-F1
#
_cell.length_a   1.000
_cell.length_b   1.000
_cell.length_c   1.000
_cell.angle_alpha   90.00
_cell.angle_beta   90.00
_cell.angle_gamma   90.00
#
_symmetry.space_group_name_H-M   'P 1'
#
loop_
_entity.id
_entity.type
_entity.pdbx_description
1 polymer ?
#
loop_
_entity_poly.entity_id
_entity_poly.type
_entity_poly.pdbx_seq_one_letter_code
_entity_poly.pdbx_strand_id
1 'polypeptide(L)' 'MAGELLIPVEGGIDVFNMTTGEFRKNIVVQRNTADEKSPVISAVVGNTLVEQRGSRIFALG' A
#
# COMPACT_ATOMS: atom_id res chain seq x y z
N MET A 1 2.19 -1.21 9.01
CA MET A 1 1.60 -2.25 9.85
C MET A 1 2.69 -2.70 10.80
N ALA A 2 2.41 -2.90 12.08
CA ALA A 2 3.49 -3.08 13.06
C ALA A 2 4.35 -4.31 12.70
N GLY A 3 5.66 -4.11 12.59
CA GLY A 3 6.61 -5.19 12.27
C GLY A 3 6.71 -5.57 10.78
N GLU A 4 6.06 -4.82 9.88
CA GLU A 4 6.08 -5.08 8.45
C GLU A 4 6.85 -4.02 7.66
N LEU A 5 7.61 -4.47 6.66
CA LEU A 5 8.24 -3.63 5.64
C LEU A 5 7.36 -3.63 4.39
N LEU A 6 6.98 -2.44 3.92
CA LEU A 6 6.10 -2.25 2.77
C LEU A 6 6.91 -1.73 1.59
N ILE A 7 6.94 -2.51 0.50
CA ILE A 7 7.74 -2.21 -0.69
C ILE A 7 6.81 -2.00 -1.88
N PRO A 8 6.73 -0.78 -2.43
CA PRO A 8 6.02 -0.54 -3.68
C PRO A 8 6.64 -1.36 -4.81
N VAL A 9 5.79 -2.10 -5.52
CA VAL A 9 6.17 -2.89 -6.70
C VAL A 9 5.21 -2.55 -7.84
N GLU A 10 5.47 -3.06 -9.03
CA GLU A 10 4.53 -2.93 -10.14
C GLU A 10 3.20 -3.60 -9.77
N GLY A 11 2.09 -2.86 -9.89
CA GLY A 11 0.73 -3.36 -9.63
C GLY A 11 0.35 -3.55 -8.16
N GLY A 12 1.24 -3.26 -7.19
CA GLY A 12 0.95 -3.54 -5.79
C GLY A 12 1.98 -3.07 -4.79
N ILE A 13 1.84 -3.57 -3.57
CA ILE A 13 2.77 -3.36 -2.46
C ILE A 13 3.06 -4.72 -1.84
N ASP A 14 4.32 -5.14 -1.88
CA ASP A 14 4.74 -6.34 -1.20
C ASP A 14 4.98 -6.05 0.27
N VAL A 15 4.55 -6.99 1.10
CA VAL A 15 4.66 -6.95 2.56
C VAL A 15 5.68 -7.99 2.97
N PHE A 16 6.69 -7.56 3.71
CA PHE A 16 7.71 -8.43 4.28
C PHE A 16 7.72 -8.33 5.79
N ASN A 17 8.14 -9.39 6.46
CA ASN A 17 8.53 -9.31 7.86
C ASN A 17 9.76 -8.39 7.97
N MET A 18 9.66 -7.32 8.75
CA MET A 18 10.72 -6.31 8.86
C MET A 18 12.01 -6.85 9.51
N THR A 19 11.91 -7.88 10.34
CA THR A 19 13.04 -8.46 11.06
C THR A 19 13.73 -9.56 10.25
N THR A 20 12.96 -10.45 9.60
CA THR A 20 13.51 -11.62 8.91
C THR A 20 13.67 -11.46 7.40
N GLY A 21 13.00 -10.47 6.80
CA GLY A 21 12.92 -10.31 5.34
C GLY A 21 12.02 -11.35 4.65
N GLU A 22 11.27 -12.15 5.41
CA GLU A 22 10.34 -13.13 4.86
C GLU A 22 9.17 -12.43 4.13
N PHE A 23 8.88 -12.85 2.90
CA PHE A 23 7.69 -12.40 2.19
C PHE A 23 6.41 -12.85 2.90
N ARG A 24 5.48 -11.93 3.12
CA ARG A 24 4.20 -12.19 3.81
C ARG A 24 3.05 -12.26 2.84
N LYS A 25 2.87 -11.23 2.01
CA LYS A 25 1.77 -11.10 1.05
C LYS A 25 2.05 -9.97 0.05
N ASN A 26 1.28 -9.98 -1.03
CA ASN A 26 1.15 -8.84 -1.94
C ASN A 26 -0.21 -8.18 -1.71
N ILE A 27 -0.22 -6.84 -1.60
CA ILE A 27 -1.43 -6.02 -1.58
C ILE A 27 -1.60 -5.48 -3.00
N VAL A 28 -2.64 -5.95 -3.70
CA VAL A 28 -2.93 -5.50 -5.06
C VAL A 28 -3.41 -4.05 -5.04
N VAL A 29 -2.78 -3.18 -5.84
CA VAL A 29 -3.12 -1.76 -5.92
C VAL A 29 -3.58 -1.43 -7.33
N GLN A 30 -4.90 -1.33 -7.52
CA GLN A 30 -5.49 -0.89 -8.77
C GLN A 30 -5.73 0.62 -8.72
N ARG A 31 -5.05 1.37 -9.59
CA ARG A 31 -5.27 2.80 -9.82
C ARG A 31 -5.91 2.94 -11.19
N ASN A 32 -6.94 3.79 -11.28
CA ASN A 32 -7.49 4.14 -12.58
C ASN A 32 -6.75 5.34 -13.17
N THR A 33 -6.95 5.64 -14.46
CA THR A 33 -6.27 6.75 -15.15
C THR A 33 -6.52 8.13 -14.54
N ALA A 34 -7.60 8.30 -13.77
CA ALA A 34 -7.86 9.54 -13.02
C ALA A 34 -7.04 9.61 -11.72
N ASP A 35 -6.82 8.47 -11.06
CA ASP A 35 -5.96 8.35 -9.88
C ASP A 35 -4.49 8.64 -10.21
N GLU A 36 -4.00 8.16 -11.35
CA GLU A 36 -2.61 8.33 -11.79
C GLU A 36 -2.20 9.80 -11.98
N LYS A 37 -3.17 10.67 -12.22
CA LYS A 37 -2.95 12.12 -12.39
C LYS A 37 -3.02 12.90 -11.07
N SER A 38 -3.39 12.24 -9.98
CA SER A 38 -3.56 12.86 -8.67
C SER A 38 -2.40 12.51 -7.74
N PRO A 39 -2.05 13.38 -6.77
CA PRO A 39 -1.13 13.00 -5.71
C PRO A 39 -1.61 11.75 -4.98
N VAL A 40 -0.69 10.81 -4.76
CA VAL A 40 -0.92 9.59 -4.00
C VAL A 40 -0.16 9.68 -2.69
N ILE A 41 -0.87 9.54 -1.57
CA ILE A 41 -0.30 9.53 -0.22
C ILE A 41 -0.67 8.21 0.43
N SER A 42 0.33 7.46 0.89
CA SER A 42 0.14 6.21 1.62
C SER A 42 0.31 6.43 3.12
N ALA A 43 -0.57 5.83 3.92
CA ALA A 43 -0.46 5.81 5.38
C ALA A 43 -0.94 4.47 5.93
N VAL A 44 -0.60 4.17 7.18
CA VAL A 44 -1.05 2.96 7.87
C VAL A 44 -2.00 3.35 9.00
N VAL A 45 -3.16 2.69 9.05
CA VAL A 45 -4.11 2.77 10.17
C VAL A 45 -4.25 1.38 10.78
N GLY A 46 -3.56 1.15 11.90
CA GLY A 46 -3.45 -0.18 12.51
C GLY A 46 -2.82 -1.21 11.57
N ASN A 47 -3.61 -2.20 11.16
CA ASN A 47 -3.21 -3.27 10.23
C ASN A 47 -3.71 -3.05 8.79
N THR A 48 -4.18 -1.86 8.48
CA THR A 48 -4.68 -1.50 7.14
C THR A 48 -3.77 -0.46 6.51
N LEU A 49 -3.40 -0.68 5.25
CA LEU A 49 -2.77 0.34 4.44
C LEU A 49 -3.87 1.21 3.82
N VAL A 50 -3.72 2.52 3.84
CA VAL A 50 -4.63 3.44 3.16
C VAL A 50 -3.88 4.25 2.11
N GLU A 51 -4.52 4.47 0.97
CA GLU A 51 -4.06 5.41 -0.04
C GLU A 51 -5.08 6.54 -0.19
N GLN A 52 -4.63 7.77 0.02
CA GLN A 52 -5.35 8.94 -0.47
C GLN A 52 -4.91 9.21 -1.91
N ARG A 53 -5.88 9.32 -2.82
CA ARG A 53 -5.66 9.65 -4.24
C ARG A 53 -6.54 10.84 -4.57
N GLY A 54 -5.94 12.02 -4.65
CA GLY A 54 -6.69 13.28 -4.69
C GLY A 54 -7.55 13.45 -3.43
N SER A 55 -8.88 13.53 -3.60
CA SER A 55 -9.84 13.67 -2.50
C SER A 55 -10.47 12.34 -2.03
N ARG A 56 -10.05 11.21 -2.58
CA ARG A 56 -10.62 9.88 -2.27
C ARG A 56 -9.65 9.08 -1.42
N ILE A 57 -10.17 8.32 -0.47
CA ILE A 57 -9.39 7.42 0.39
C ILE A 57 -9.77 5.97 0.07
N PHE A 58 -8.77 5.13 -0.12
CA PHE A 58 -8.90 3.71 -0.39
C PHE A 58 -8.24 2.93 0.74
N ALA A 59 -8.97 2.02 1.37
CA ALA A 59 -8.42 1.04 2.28
C ALA A 59 -7.92 -0.17 1.47
N LEU A 60 -6.67 -0.55 1.69
CA LEU A 60 -5.94 -1.59 0.98
C LEU A 60 -5.57 -2.69 1.98
N GLY A 61 -5.78 -3.94 1.58
CA GLY A 61 -5.67 -5.14 2.42
C GLY A 61 -4.78 -6.19 1.83
#